data_AF-A0A9E3CV98-F1
#
_entry.id   AF-A0A9E3CV98-F1
#
_cell.length_a   1.000
_cell.length_b   1.000
_cell.length_c   1.000
_cell.angle_alpha   90.00
_cell.angle_beta   90.00
_cell.angle_gamma   90.00
#
_symmetry.space_group_name_H-M   'P 1'
#
loop_
_entity.id
_entity.type
_entity.pdbx_description
1 polymer ?
#
loop_
_entity_poly.entity_id
_entity_poly.type
_entity_poly.pdbx_seq_one_letter_code
_entity_poly.pdbx_strand_id
1 'polypeptide(L)'
;MARAPTTTHLYGQPDNEYEVFLPFAETLVKTPHRSGHKLHITVSLQHHKQLAGVILPTLRVLHAHHKVILPGFYGNYASGPLAGKFITVYAGLPQVTQRIVETIDPVLARLRRQEGIQPGPTPTNRQTGHTEHEEFVGTSGMITWLWLDNLRRD
;
A
#
# COMPACT_ATOMS: atom_id res chain seq x y z
N MET A 1 3.21 6.00 -31.63
CA MET A 1 2.87 4.59 -31.36
C MET A 1 2.95 4.37 -29.86
N ALA A 2 1.86 3.98 -29.20
CA ALA A 2 1.88 3.71 -27.76
C ALA A 2 2.73 2.45 -27.50
N ARG A 3 3.71 2.55 -26.61
CA ARG A 3 4.59 1.45 -26.22
C ARG A 3 3.73 0.38 -25.54
N ALA A 4 3.85 -0.87 -25.94
CA ALA A 4 3.13 -1.97 -25.29
C ALA A 4 3.51 -2.03 -23.80
N PRO A 5 2.55 -2.22 -22.88
CA PRO A 5 2.81 -2.30 -21.45
C PRO A 5 3.85 -3.38 -21.15
N THR A 6 4.98 -3.01 -20.55
CA THR A 6 5.96 -4.00 -20.08
C THR A 6 5.57 -4.44 -18.66
N THR A 7 4.70 -5.45 -18.59
CA THR A 7 4.06 -5.99 -17.36
C THR A 7 5.05 -6.49 -16.29
N THR A 8 6.33 -6.64 -16.61
CA THR A 8 7.36 -7.15 -15.70
C THR A 8 7.78 -6.14 -14.62
N HIS A 9 7.53 -4.84 -14.81
CA HIS A 9 8.09 -3.79 -13.95
C HIS A 9 7.24 -3.44 -12.72
N LEU A 10 5.97 -3.85 -12.67
CA LEU A 10 5.04 -3.47 -11.59
C LEU A 10 4.27 -4.68 -11.03
N TYR A 11 4.99 -5.73 -10.64
CA TYR A 11 4.37 -6.96 -10.09
C TYR A 11 3.29 -7.58 -11.00
N GLY A 12 3.49 -7.53 -12.32
CA GLY A 12 2.51 -8.04 -13.29
C GLY A 12 1.36 -7.09 -13.60
N GLN A 13 1.31 -5.89 -13.00
CA GLN A 13 0.29 -4.88 -13.30
C GLN A 13 0.59 -4.14 -14.62
N PRO A 14 -0.45 -3.67 -15.33
CA PRO A 14 -0.26 -2.78 -16.46
C PRO A 14 0.28 -1.42 -15.99
N ASP A 15 1.17 -0.84 -16.77
CA ASP A 15 1.87 0.41 -16.47
C ASP A 15 1.05 1.66 -16.78
N ASN A 16 0.05 1.56 -17.67
CA ASN A 16 -0.77 2.68 -18.14
C ASN A 16 -1.69 3.32 -17.08
N GLU A 17 -1.84 2.70 -15.91
CA GLU A 17 -2.62 3.22 -14.78
C GLU A 17 -1.74 3.83 -13.69
N TYR A 18 -0.42 3.82 -13.87
CA TYR A 18 0.55 4.28 -12.90
C TYR A 18 1.47 5.35 -13.46
N GLU A 19 1.77 6.34 -12.64
CA GLU A 19 2.93 7.19 -12.78
C GLU A 19 4.11 6.53 -12.04
N VAL A 20 5.22 6.32 -12.75
CA VAL A 20 6.42 5.67 -12.20
C VAL A 20 7.47 6.72 -11.87
N PHE A 21 7.85 6.80 -10.60
CA PHE A 21 8.92 7.68 -10.10
C PHE A 21 9.74 6.92 -9.07
N LEU A 22 10.98 6.57 -9.43
CA LEU A 22 11.81 5.70 -8.59
C LEU A 22 11.91 6.25 -7.15
N PRO A 23 11.71 5.41 -6.12
CA PRO A 23 11.56 3.94 -6.13
C PRO A 23 10.09 3.43 -6.20
N PHE A 24 9.13 4.29 -6.49
CA PHE A 24 7.70 3.99 -6.38
C PHE A 24 6.98 3.99 -7.74
N ALA A 25 5.79 3.39 -7.74
CA ALA A 25 4.76 3.66 -8.72
C ALA A 25 3.48 4.03 -7.99
N GLU A 26 2.78 5.04 -8.49
CA GLU A 26 1.53 5.54 -7.90
C GLU A 26 0.45 5.61 -8.95
N THR A 27 -0.79 5.29 -8.57
CA THR A 27 -1.92 5.36 -9.49
C THR A 27 -2.11 6.77 -10.04
N LEU A 28 -2.59 6.86 -11.29
CA LEU A 28 -3.03 8.11 -11.90
C LEU A 28 -4.29 8.67 -11.22
N VAL A 29 -5.15 7.80 -10.70
CA VAL A 29 -6.25 8.19 -9.80
C VAL A 29 -5.67 8.73 -8.50
N LYS A 30 -6.11 9.92 -8.11
CA LYS A 30 -5.74 10.60 -6.87
C LYS A 30 -6.96 10.83 -6.00
N THR A 31 -6.79 10.70 -4.69
CA THR A 31 -7.83 11.06 -3.72
C THR A 31 -8.12 12.57 -3.82
N PRO A 32 -9.40 13.00 -3.87
CA PRO A 32 -9.73 14.42 -3.95
C PRO A 32 -9.66 15.11 -2.58
N HIS A 33 -9.56 14.34 -1.50
CA HIS A 33 -9.67 14.84 -0.13
C HIS A 33 -8.35 15.43 0.37
N ARG A 34 -8.40 16.63 0.98
CA ARG A 34 -7.24 17.28 1.59
C ARG A 34 -6.77 16.55 2.85
N SER A 35 -7.70 16.06 3.66
CA SER A 35 -7.47 15.26 4.86
C SER A 35 -8.10 13.88 4.75
N GLY A 36 -7.63 12.94 5.57
CA GLY A 36 -8.25 11.62 5.69
C GLY A 36 -7.28 10.52 6.11
N HIS A 37 -7.77 9.29 6.08
CA HIS A 37 -6.97 8.12 6.40
C HIS A 37 -5.97 7.80 5.29
N LYS A 38 -4.78 7.44 5.75
CA LYS A 38 -3.75 6.80 4.98
C LYS A 38 -3.55 5.39 5.55
N LEU A 39 -3.53 4.40 4.67
CA LEU A 39 -3.26 3.02 5.04
C LEU A 39 -1.85 2.63 4.59
N HIS A 40 -1.18 1.79 5.35
CA HIS A 40 -0.03 1.05 4.86
C HIS A 40 -0.30 -0.45 4.94
N ILE A 41 0.00 -1.15 3.85
CA ILE A 41 -0.01 -2.61 3.81
C ILE A 41 1.44 -3.06 3.99
N THR A 42 1.65 -3.91 4.97
CA THR A 42 2.97 -4.40 5.40
C THR A 42 3.13 -5.86 5.00
N VAL A 43 4.34 -6.22 4.58
CA VAL A 43 4.67 -7.59 4.20
C VAL A 43 6.15 -7.84 4.37
N SER A 44 6.54 -9.07 4.71
CA SER A 44 7.95 -9.41 4.76
C SER A 44 8.60 -9.34 3.37
N LEU A 45 9.92 -9.09 3.35
CA LEU A 45 10.68 -8.95 2.10
C LEU A 45 10.56 -10.19 1.20
N GLN A 46 10.40 -11.38 1.76
CA GLN A 46 10.29 -12.61 0.98
C GLN A 46 8.96 -12.73 0.22
N HIS A 47 7.88 -12.16 0.76
CA HIS A 47 6.52 -12.38 0.23
C HIS A 47 5.94 -11.17 -0.54
N HIS A 48 6.67 -10.06 -0.65
CA HIS A 48 6.16 -8.83 -1.25
C HIS A 48 5.63 -8.99 -2.69
N LYS A 49 6.33 -9.76 -3.54
CA LYS A 49 5.89 -10.03 -4.93
C LYS A 49 4.57 -10.80 -4.98
N GLN A 50 4.44 -11.83 -4.16
CA GLN A 50 3.23 -12.67 -4.08
C GLN A 50 2.05 -11.84 -3.59
N LEU A 51 2.23 -11.07 -2.51
CA LEU A 51 1.18 -10.19 -1.99
C LEU A 51 0.77 -9.14 -3.03
N ALA A 52 1.72 -8.47 -3.69
CA ALA A 52 1.41 -7.45 -4.69
C ALA A 52 0.62 -8.01 -5.88
N GLY A 53 0.95 -9.21 -6.35
CA GLY A 53 0.24 -9.87 -7.45
C GLY A 53 -1.24 -10.11 -7.16
N VAL A 54 -1.63 -10.20 -5.88
CA VAL A 54 -3.03 -10.44 -5.45
C VAL A 54 -3.74 -9.14 -5.06
N ILE A 55 -3.04 -8.25 -4.34
CA ILE A 55 -3.67 -7.06 -3.74
C ILE A 55 -3.78 -5.90 -4.72
N LEU A 56 -2.78 -5.67 -5.58
CA LEU A 56 -2.82 -4.55 -6.52
C LEU A 56 -4.03 -4.61 -7.50
N PRO A 57 -4.39 -5.78 -8.08
CA PRO A 57 -5.62 -5.89 -8.86
C PRO A 57 -6.88 -5.50 -8.08
N THR A 58 -6.97 -5.93 -6.82
CA THR A 58 -8.11 -5.62 -5.95
C THR A 58 -8.21 -4.12 -5.69
N LEU A 59 -7.09 -3.45 -5.37
CA LEU A 59 -7.06 -2.00 -5.16
C LEU A 59 -7.42 -1.21 -6.43
N ARG A 60 -7.06 -1.72 -7.61
CA ARG A 60 -7.43 -1.11 -8.90
C ARG A 60 -8.93 -1.20 -9.18
N VAL A 61 -9.55 -2.37 -8.94
CA VAL A 61 -11.01 -2.54 -9.07
C VAL A 61 -11.77 -1.61 -8.12
N LEU A 62 -11.21 -1.34 -6.94
CA LEU A 62 -11.77 -0.37 -5.99
C LEU A 62 -11.53 1.09 -6.39
N HIS A 63 -10.79 1.36 -7.47
CA HIS A 63 -10.30 2.69 -7.84
C HIS A 63 -9.59 3.41 -6.67
N ALA A 64 -8.89 2.65 -5.83
CA ALA A 64 -8.21 3.20 -4.67
C ALA A 64 -6.92 3.91 -5.09
N HIS A 65 -6.75 5.17 -4.68
CA HIS A 65 -5.49 5.89 -4.85
C HIS A 65 -4.41 5.20 -3.99
N HIS A 66 -3.38 4.65 -4.63
CA HIS A 66 -2.30 3.97 -3.92
C HIS A 66 -0.96 4.12 -4.62
N LYS A 67 0.11 3.96 -3.83
CA LYS A 67 1.47 3.77 -4.33
C LYS A 67 2.06 2.48 -3.80
N VAL A 68 2.98 1.89 -4.56
CA VAL A 68 3.70 0.67 -4.20
C VAL A 68 5.19 0.87 -4.44
N ILE A 69 6.03 0.28 -3.60
CA ILE A 69 7.47 0.23 -3.83
C ILE A 69 7.76 -0.73 -5.00
N LEU A 70 8.53 -0.28 -5.99
CA LEU A 70 8.84 -1.06 -7.17
C LEU A 70 9.65 -2.33 -6.85
N PRO A 71 9.53 -3.38 -7.68
CA PRO A 71 10.39 -4.56 -7.57
C PRO A 71 11.87 -4.17 -7.55
N GLY A 72 12.65 -4.81 -6.67
CA GLY A 72 14.10 -4.54 -6.52
C GLY A 72 14.43 -3.39 -5.56
N PHE A 73 13.49 -2.49 -5.26
CA PHE A 73 13.71 -1.41 -4.29
C PHE A 73 13.25 -1.75 -2.88
N TYR A 74 12.33 -2.71 -2.71
CA TYR A 74 11.71 -2.97 -1.40
C TYR A 74 12.71 -3.37 -0.31
N GLY A 75 13.79 -4.08 -0.66
CA GLY A 75 14.87 -4.43 0.29
C GLY A 75 15.54 -3.20 0.92
N ASN A 76 15.60 -2.08 0.21
CA ASN A 76 16.18 -0.83 0.72
C ASN A 76 15.31 -0.16 1.79
N TYR A 77 14.06 -0.61 1.92
CA TYR A 77 13.09 -0.10 2.87
C TYR A 77 12.73 -1.14 3.93
N ALA A 78 13.60 -2.13 4.17
CA ALA A 78 13.41 -3.11 5.22
C ALA A 78 13.63 -2.55 6.65
N SER A 79 14.27 -1.37 6.77
CA SER A 79 14.56 -0.71 8.04
C SER A 79 14.33 0.81 7.98
N GLY A 80 14.34 1.46 9.14
CA GLY A 80 14.18 2.91 9.24
C GLY A 80 12.73 3.40 9.08
N PRO A 81 12.52 4.71 8.80
CA PRO A 81 11.20 5.35 8.83
C PRO A 81 10.19 4.85 7.78
N LEU A 82 10.66 4.10 6.78
CA LEU A 82 9.85 3.54 5.70
C LEU A 82 9.65 2.02 5.85
N ALA A 83 10.20 1.42 6.91
CA ALA A 83 10.03 0.01 7.21
C ALA A 83 8.54 -0.36 7.28
N GLY A 84 8.18 -1.46 6.60
CA GLY A 84 6.81 -1.97 6.56
C GLY A 84 5.86 -1.24 5.61
N LYS A 85 6.23 -0.08 5.06
CA LYS A 85 5.34 0.73 4.19
C LYS A 85 5.38 0.27 2.74
N PHE A 86 5.04 -1.00 2.48
CA PHE A 86 5.16 -1.61 1.16
C PHE A 86 4.19 -1.02 0.14
N ILE A 87 2.90 -1.07 0.44
CA ILE A 87 1.84 -0.39 -0.31
C ILE A 87 1.29 0.70 0.60
N THR A 88 1.11 1.90 0.05
CA THR A 88 0.45 3.01 0.72
C THR A 88 -0.85 3.29 0.01
N VAL A 89 -1.98 3.32 0.73
CA VAL A 89 -3.29 3.68 0.17
C VAL A 89 -3.75 5.01 0.77
N TYR A 90 -4.15 5.94 -0.08
CA TYR A 90 -4.66 7.25 0.31
C TYR A 90 -6.19 7.20 0.29
N ALA A 91 -6.77 6.61 1.35
CA ALA A 91 -8.18 6.26 1.40
C ALA A 91 -9.12 7.46 1.58
N GLY A 92 -8.67 8.51 2.27
CA GLY A 92 -9.50 9.71 2.49
C GLY A 92 -10.55 9.49 3.57
N LEU A 93 -11.83 9.62 3.22
CA LEU A 93 -12.93 9.61 4.19
C LEU A 93 -13.08 8.25 4.91
N PRO A 94 -13.62 8.23 6.15
CA PRO A 94 -13.80 7.01 6.93
C PRO A 94 -14.58 5.91 6.21
N GLN A 95 -15.68 6.24 5.51
CA GLN A 95 -16.53 5.25 4.84
C GLN A 95 -15.79 4.56 3.67
N VAL A 96 -15.00 5.33 2.91
CA VAL A 96 -14.16 4.80 1.82
C VAL A 96 -13.06 3.90 2.40
N THR A 97 -12.45 4.36 3.49
CA THR A 97 -11.41 3.62 4.22
C THR A 97 -11.92 2.28 4.72
N GLN A 98 -13.09 2.27 5.37
CA GLN A 98 -13.74 1.06 5.85
C GLN A 98 -14.01 0.08 4.71
N ARG A 99 -14.59 0.55 3.59
CA ARG A 99 -14.86 -0.30 2.42
C ARG A 99 -13.58 -0.93 1.85
N ILE A 100 -12.49 -0.16 1.78
CA ILE A 100 -11.19 -0.69 1.33
C ILE A 100 -10.73 -1.81 2.27
N VAL A 101 -10.72 -1.56 3.58
CA VAL A 101 -10.29 -2.53 4.60
C VAL A 101 -11.14 -3.81 4.54
N GLU A 102 -12.47 -3.68 4.55
CA GLU A 102 -13.41 -4.81 4.48
C GLU A 102 -13.21 -5.65 3.21
N THR A 103 -12.73 -5.05 2.13
CA THR A 103 -12.46 -5.77 0.88
C THR A 103 -11.09 -6.46 0.90
N ILE A 104 -10.03 -5.79 1.36
CA ILE A 104 -8.66 -6.32 1.25
C ILE A 104 -8.23 -7.18 2.45
N ASP A 105 -8.73 -6.92 3.65
CA ASP A 105 -8.31 -7.62 4.87
C ASP A 105 -8.64 -9.12 4.82
N PRO A 106 -9.82 -9.58 4.36
CA PRO A 106 -10.10 -11.01 4.23
C PRO A 106 -9.15 -11.71 3.27
N VAL A 107 -8.74 -11.03 2.19
CA VAL A 107 -7.77 -11.54 1.22
C VAL A 107 -6.39 -11.69 1.88
N LEU A 108 -5.92 -10.65 2.57
CA LEU A 108 -4.65 -10.67 3.30
C LEU A 108 -4.63 -11.74 4.40
N ALA A 109 -5.72 -11.86 5.18
CA ALA A 109 -5.85 -12.87 6.22
C ALA A 109 -5.86 -14.30 5.65
N ARG A 110 -6.45 -14.50 4.46
CA ARG A 110 -6.37 -15.78 3.73
C ARG A 110 -4.94 -16.08 3.30
N LEU A 111 -4.26 -15.13 2.64
CA LEU A 111 -2.87 -15.28 2.21
C LEU A 111 -1.94 -15.65 3.38
N ARG A 112 -2.13 -15.00 4.53
CA ARG A 112 -1.37 -15.32 5.74
C ARG A 112 -1.63 -16.74 6.24
N ARG A 113 -2.89 -17.14 6.37
CA ARG A 113 -3.27 -18.44 6.96
C ARG A 113 -3.00 -19.63 6.05
N GLN A 114 -3.19 -19.47 4.74
CA GLN A 114 -3.13 -20.57 3.78
C GLN A 114 -1.81 -20.64 3.02
N GLU A 115 -1.23 -19.48 2.69
CA GLU A 115 -0.01 -19.39 1.87
C GLU A 115 1.22 -18.97 2.68
N GLY A 116 1.05 -18.75 3.99
CA GLY A 116 2.15 -18.45 4.90
C GLY A 116 2.77 -17.06 4.72
N ILE A 117 2.12 -16.14 3.99
CA ILE A 117 2.61 -14.77 3.85
C ILE A 117 2.76 -14.12 5.23
N GLN A 118 3.94 -13.58 5.51
CA GLN A 118 4.25 -12.94 6.78
C GLN A 118 4.13 -11.42 6.70
N PRO A 119 3.64 -10.76 7.77
CA PRO A 119 3.63 -9.30 7.85
C PRO A 119 5.05 -8.75 7.84
N GLY A 120 5.17 -7.48 7.44
CA GLY A 120 6.43 -6.74 7.49
C GLY A 120 6.69 -6.15 8.88
N PRO A 121 7.76 -5.37 9.03
CA PRO A 121 7.94 -4.50 10.19
C PRO A 121 6.71 -3.59 10.39
N THR A 122 6.41 -3.21 11.63
CA THR A 122 5.33 -2.24 11.92
C THR A 122 5.76 -0.83 11.48
N PRO A 123 5.00 -0.18 10.58
CA PRO A 123 5.24 1.21 10.21
C PRO A 123 5.24 2.14 11.42
N THR A 124 6.11 3.13 11.37
CA THR A 124 6.12 4.22 12.33
C THR A 124 5.73 5.54 11.66
N ASN A 125 5.01 6.38 12.37
CA ASN A 125 4.71 7.76 11.98
C ASN A 125 5.57 8.73 12.80
N ARG A 126 5.65 9.99 12.35
CA ARG A 126 6.31 11.09 13.08
C ARG A 126 5.45 12.35 13.13
N GLN A 127 4.12 12.21 13.23
CA GLN A 127 3.23 13.38 13.15
C GLN A 127 3.43 14.37 14.30
N THR A 128 3.86 13.90 15.47
CA THR A 128 4.01 14.69 16.70
C THR A 128 5.46 15.10 17.00
N GLY A 129 6.38 14.96 16.03
CA GLY A 129 7.83 15.16 16.26
C GLY A 129 8.51 13.98 16.98
N HIS A 130 7.74 13.01 17.47
CA HIS A 130 8.22 11.75 18.04
C HIS A 130 7.85 10.56 17.14
N THR A 131 8.57 9.44 17.27
CA THR A 131 8.26 8.23 16.47
C THR A 131 7.17 7.43 17.19
N GLU A 132 5.98 7.36 16.59
CA GLU A 132 4.84 6.59 17.08
C GLU A 132 4.54 5.43 16.14
N HIS A 133 3.98 4.34 16.66
CA HIS A 133 3.50 3.26 15.80
C HIS A 133 2.15 3.64 15.20
N GLU A 134 1.96 3.27 13.93
CA GLU A 134 0.62 3.32 13.33
C GLU A 134 -0.27 2.24 13.93
N GLU A 135 -1.58 2.48 13.98
CA GLU A 135 -2.52 1.52 14.54
C GLU A 135 -2.82 0.42 13.53
N PHE A 136 -2.82 -0.83 14.00
CA PHE A 136 -3.26 -1.96 13.19
C PHE A 136 -4.78 -1.97 13.02
N VAL A 137 -5.22 -2.34 11.82
CA VAL A 137 -6.63 -2.45 11.46
C VAL A 137 -6.88 -3.77 10.74
N GLY A 138 -8.07 -4.33 10.94
CA GLY A 138 -8.46 -5.63 10.40
C GLY A 138 -7.86 -6.81 11.18
N THR A 139 -7.95 -8.00 10.60
CA THR A 139 -7.60 -9.28 11.21
C THR A 139 -6.31 -9.88 10.64
N SER A 140 -5.86 -9.40 9.48
CA SER A 140 -4.65 -9.90 8.82
C SER A 140 -3.36 -9.62 9.59
N GLY A 141 -3.34 -8.54 10.39
CA GLY A 141 -2.12 -8.01 10.99
C GLY A 141 -1.16 -7.39 9.97
N MET A 142 -1.66 -7.05 8.78
CA MET A 142 -0.87 -6.50 7.67
C MET A 142 -1.31 -5.10 7.24
N ILE A 143 -2.34 -4.53 7.86
CA ILE A 143 -2.82 -3.19 7.54
C ILE A 143 -2.61 -2.32 8.78
N THR A 144 -1.96 -1.18 8.57
CA THR A 144 -1.94 -0.09 9.55
C THR A 144 -2.60 1.15 8.96
N TRP A 145 -3.07 2.04 9.82
CA TRP A 145 -3.64 3.32 9.39
C TRP A 145 -3.16 4.50 10.25
N LEU A 146 -3.37 5.70 9.71
CA LEU A 146 -3.27 6.95 10.44
C LEU A 146 -4.15 8.01 9.76
N TRP A 147 -4.64 8.96 10.54
CA TRP A 147 -5.31 10.14 10.02
C TRP A 147 -4.30 11.23 9.67
N LEU A 148 -4.41 11.83 8.48
CA LEU A 148 -3.61 12.97 8.06
C LEU A 148 -4.49 14.18 7.76
N ASP A 149 -4.18 15.33 8.34
CA ASP A 149 -4.85 16.60 8.00
C ASP A 149 -4.45 17.11 6.60
N ASN A 150 -3.25 16.74 6.15
CA ASN A 150 -2.70 17.07 4.82
C ASN A 150 -2.36 15.76 4.07
N LEU A 151 -3.38 14.94 3.82
CA LEU A 151 -3.30 13.71 3.05
C LEU A 151 -2.85 13.99 1.60
N ARG A 152 -3.45 15.01 0.98
CA ARG A 152 -3.00 15.54 -0.31
C ARG A 152 -2.00 16.67 -0.06
N ARG A 153 -0.81 16.55 -0.65
CA ARG A 153 0.13 17.66 -0.72
C ARG A 153 -0.27 18.48 -1.95
N ASP A 154 -0.79 19.68 -1.71
CA ASP A 154 -1.03 20.68 -2.75
C ASP A 154 0.32 21.19 -3.31
#